data_AF-A0A1I3VHI6-F1
#
_entry.id   AF-A0A1I3VHI6-F1
#
_cell.length_a   1.000
_cell.length_b   1.000
_cell.length_c   1.000
_cell.angle_alpha   90.00
_cell.angle_beta   90.00
_cell.angle_gamma   90.00
#
_symmetry.space_group_name_H-M   'P 1'
#
loop_
_entity.id
_entity.type
_entity.pdbx_description
1 polymer ?
#
loop_
_entity_poly.entity_id
_entity_poly.type
_entity_poly.pdbx_seq_one_letter_code
_entity_poly.pdbx_strand_id
1 'polypeptide(L)'
;MKKYFVVLVWIMGIGIWSLNQSAEAAENFTYDLEKGGEQSGNIEMPDGANVTLTVEEVPASLSQTNISNGFHTFATVQNKSYLIKGSQALIWNASFKILVNNKLITKASDAKASSPTGRVYYSKLKLFSTKKKASLEFKIDQWIGGVRTVQLVSTISGNNLIVTHN
;
A
#
# COMPACT_ATOMS: atom_id res chain seq x y z
N MET A 1 -44.64 38.59 23.31
CA MET A 1 -44.19 38.52 21.90
C MET A 1 -42.90 39.32 21.76
N LYS A 2 -41.78 38.67 21.45
CA LYS A 2 -40.61 39.24 20.76
C LYS A 2 -39.68 38.08 20.37
N LYS A 3 -39.16 38.19 19.15
CA LYS A 3 -38.74 37.11 18.26
C LYS A 3 -37.32 36.65 18.55
N TYR A 4 -37.07 35.34 18.58
CA TYR A 4 -35.72 34.79 18.59
C TYR A 4 -35.15 34.85 17.18
N PHE A 5 -34.07 35.61 16.99
CA PHE A 5 -33.25 35.54 15.77
C PHE A 5 -32.38 34.28 15.87
N VAL A 6 -32.70 33.27 15.06
CA VAL A 6 -31.81 32.14 14.80
C VAL A 6 -30.81 32.61 13.75
N VAL A 7 -29.54 32.76 14.12
CA VAL A 7 -28.45 32.89 13.16
C VAL A 7 -27.94 31.49 12.87
N LEU A 8 -28.32 30.97 11.70
CA LEU A 8 -27.78 29.75 11.11
C LEU A 8 -26.42 30.10 10.47
N VAL A 9 -25.31 29.72 11.12
CA VAL A 9 -24.00 29.75 10.46
C VAL A 9 -23.74 28.35 9.88
N TRP A 10 -23.94 28.25 8.57
CA TRP A 10 -23.47 27.15 7.73
C TRP A 10 -21.93 27.21 7.68
N ILE A 11 -21.25 26.35 8.45
CA ILE A 11 -19.85 26.03 8.17
C ILE A 11 -19.87 24.89 7.16
N MET A 12 -19.75 25.26 5.88
CA MET A 12 -19.49 24.31 4.81
C MET A 12 -18.21 23.55 5.12
N GLY A 13 -18.32 22.23 5.08
CA GLY A 13 -17.23 21.30 5.36
C GLY A 13 -16.05 21.53 4.45
N ILE A 14 -14.96 22.01 5.03
CA ILE A 14 -13.61 21.75 4.54
C ILE A 14 -13.09 20.66 5.47
N GLY A 15 -13.32 19.41 5.08
CA GLY A 15 -12.78 18.25 5.78
C GLY A 15 -11.27 18.19 5.57
N ILE A 16 -10.53 19.00 6.31
CA ILE A 16 -9.08 18.85 6.46
C ILE A 16 -8.88 17.68 7.42
N TRP A 17 -8.94 16.47 6.87
CA TRP A 17 -8.54 15.28 7.60
C TRP A 17 -7.02 15.23 7.72
N SER A 18 -6.58 14.78 8.89
CA SER A 18 -5.21 14.39 9.28
C SER A 18 -4.18 15.51 9.44
N LEU A 19 -4.16 16.10 10.64
CA LEU A 19 -2.92 16.62 11.23
C LEU A 19 -2.78 16.07 12.65
N ASN A 20 -2.07 14.95 12.76
CA ASN A 20 -1.18 14.59 13.87
C ASN A 20 -0.76 13.13 13.69
N GLN A 21 0.35 12.92 13.00
CA GLN A 21 1.18 11.75 13.27
C GLN A 21 2.56 12.28 13.62
N SER A 22 2.89 12.08 14.89
CA SER A 22 4.18 12.34 15.52
C SER A 22 5.33 11.85 14.64
N ALA A 23 6.37 12.67 14.53
CA ALA A 23 7.64 12.34 13.88
C ALA A 23 8.36 11.25 14.67
N GLU A 24 7.95 10.01 14.44
CA GLU A 24 8.77 8.83 14.60
C GLU A 24 8.88 8.30 13.17
N ALA A 25 10.08 8.28 12.59
CA ALA A 25 10.28 7.90 11.20
C ALA A 25 9.58 6.56 10.94
N ALA A 26 8.42 6.62 10.29
CA ALA A 26 7.56 5.46 10.14
C ALA A 26 8.19 4.57 9.08
N GLU A 27 9.09 3.66 9.47
CA GLU A 27 9.75 2.70 8.55
C GLU A 27 8.75 1.74 7.86
N ASN A 28 7.45 1.89 8.10
CA ASN A 28 6.40 1.03 7.60
C ASN A 28 5.11 1.82 7.30
N PHE A 29 4.39 1.37 6.28
CA PHE A 29 3.02 1.79 5.99
C PHE A 29 2.08 0.64 6.33
N THR A 30 1.07 0.92 7.16
CA THR A 30 0.05 -0.08 7.53
C THR A 30 -1.26 0.23 6.81
N TYR A 31 -1.67 -0.66 5.92
CA TYR A 31 -2.96 -0.61 5.24
C TYR A 31 -4.08 -1.15 6.14
N ASP A 32 -5.13 -0.35 6.27
CA ASP A 32 -6.34 -0.69 7.01
C ASP A 32 -7.34 -1.42 6.10
N LEU A 33 -7.51 -2.71 6.36
CA LEU A 33 -8.41 -3.58 5.60
C LEU A 33 -9.90 -3.35 5.89
N GLU A 34 -10.25 -2.71 7.01
CA GLU A 34 -11.64 -2.37 7.35
C GLU A 34 -12.10 -1.13 6.58
N LYS A 35 -11.22 -0.14 6.46
CA LYS A 35 -11.47 1.06 5.66
C LYS A 35 -11.54 0.74 4.15
N GLY A 36 -10.70 -0.18 3.69
CA GLY A 36 -10.66 -0.59 2.28
C GLY A 36 -10.18 0.52 1.32
N GLY A 37 -10.33 0.27 0.02
CA GLY A 37 -10.04 1.23 -1.05
C GLY A 37 -8.55 1.43 -1.35
N GLU A 38 -8.21 2.55 -2.00
CA GLU A 38 -6.81 2.95 -2.17
C GLU A 38 -6.36 3.73 -0.92
N GLN A 39 -5.21 3.36 -0.37
CA GLN A 39 -4.58 4.08 0.74
C GLN A 39 -3.09 4.24 0.47
N SER A 40 -2.57 5.43 0.80
CA SER A 40 -1.18 5.80 0.59
C SER A 40 -0.59 6.42 1.85
N GLY A 41 0.72 6.27 2.01
CA GLY A 41 1.50 6.93 3.07
C GLY A 41 2.88 7.31 2.56
N ASN A 42 3.47 8.34 3.17
CA ASN A 42 4.81 8.79 2.87
C ASN A 42 5.74 8.47 4.05
N ILE A 43 6.93 7.98 3.73
CA ILE A 43 7.98 7.71 4.69
C ILE A 43 9.16 8.61 4.35
N GLU A 44 9.57 9.43 5.32
CA GLU A 44 10.77 10.26 5.20
C GLU A 44 12.01 9.40 5.51
N MET A 45 12.97 9.41 4.59
CA MET A 45 14.25 8.73 4.70
C MET A 45 15.25 9.57 5.49
N PRO A 46 16.30 8.97 6.08
CA PRO A 46 17.36 9.71 6.78
C PRO A 46 18.09 10.77 5.95
N ASP A 47 18.09 10.61 4.61
CA ASP A 47 18.67 11.58 3.68
C ASP A 47 17.70 12.70 3.26
N GLY A 48 16.50 12.75 3.89
CA GLY A 48 15.43 13.71 3.59
C GLY A 48 14.61 13.38 2.35
N ALA A 49 14.89 12.26 1.66
CA ALA A 49 14.06 11.80 0.56
C ALA A 49 12.73 11.22 1.08
N ASN A 50 11.67 11.31 0.26
CA ASN A 50 10.38 10.71 0.61
C ASN A 50 10.11 9.48 -0.25
N VAL A 51 9.69 8.39 0.40
CA VAL A 51 9.17 7.19 -0.25
C VAL A 51 7.66 7.16 -0.08
N THR A 52 6.91 7.11 -1.18
CA THR A 52 5.47 6.94 -1.16
C THR A 52 5.15 5.46 -1.34
N LEU A 53 4.41 4.90 -0.39
CA LEU A 53 3.85 3.55 -0.45
C LEU A 53 2.34 3.66 -0.68
N THR A 54 1.79 2.77 -1.50
CA THR A 54 0.35 2.75 -1.79
C THR A 54 -0.14 1.32 -1.93
N VAL A 55 -1.30 1.06 -1.37
CA VAL A 55 -2.03 -0.20 -1.51
C VAL A 55 -3.38 0.11 -2.14
N GLU A 56 -3.69 -0.60 -3.20
CA GLU A 56 -4.96 -0.50 -3.92
C GLU A 56 -5.64 -1.88 -3.96
N GLU A 57 -6.92 -1.94 -3.66
CA GLU A 57 -7.72 -3.15 -3.90
C GLU A 57 -7.99 -3.33 -5.39
N VAL A 58 -7.59 -4.48 -5.93
CA VAL A 58 -7.82 -4.82 -7.34
C VAL A 58 -8.83 -5.95 -7.43
N PRO A 59 -9.80 -5.90 -8.37
CA PRO A 59 -10.67 -7.03 -8.64
C PRO A 59 -9.81 -8.25 -8.92
N ALA A 60 -9.88 -9.25 -8.04
CA ALA A 60 -9.26 -10.51 -8.35
C ALA A 60 -10.10 -11.15 -9.46
N SER A 61 -9.46 -11.57 -10.56
CA SER A 61 -10.05 -12.57 -11.46
C SER A 61 -10.08 -13.93 -10.74
N LEU A 62 -10.72 -13.98 -9.57
CA LEU A 62 -11.16 -15.23 -8.98
C LEU A 62 -12.35 -15.62 -9.84
N SER A 63 -12.28 -16.79 -10.48
CA SER A 63 -13.50 -17.46 -10.94
C SER A 63 -14.46 -17.44 -9.76
N GLN A 64 -15.51 -16.63 -9.90
CA GLN A 64 -16.49 -16.37 -8.88
C GLN A 64 -17.28 -17.67 -8.75
N THR A 65 -16.75 -18.62 -7.98
CA THR A 65 -17.53 -19.79 -7.58
C THR A 65 -18.64 -19.22 -6.71
N ASN A 66 -19.83 -19.12 -7.30
CA ASN A 66 -21.07 -18.64 -6.70
C ASN A 66 -21.11 -18.84 -5.17
N ILE A 67 -20.81 -17.78 -4.41
CA ILE A 67 -21.20 -17.74 -3.00
C ILE A 67 -22.63 -17.21 -3.01
N SER A 68 -23.57 -18.14 -2.98
CA SER A 68 -24.99 -17.88 -2.86
C SER A 68 -25.29 -17.08 -1.59
N ASN A 69 -25.99 -15.94 -1.76
CA ASN A 69 -26.81 -15.21 -0.80
C ASN A 69 -26.49 -15.45 0.69
N GLY A 70 -25.57 -14.66 1.23
CA GLY A 70 -25.33 -14.56 2.67
C GLY A 70 -24.59 -13.27 2.99
N PHE A 71 -25.23 -12.40 3.78
CA PHE A 71 -24.72 -11.15 4.33
C PHE A 71 -23.19 -11.12 4.52
N HIS A 72 -22.48 -10.35 3.69
CA HIS A 72 -21.03 -10.20 3.76
C HIS A 72 -20.67 -9.22 4.88
N THR A 73 -20.34 -9.75 6.07
CA THR A 73 -19.74 -8.96 7.14
C THR A 73 -18.34 -8.49 6.73
N PHE A 74 -18.12 -7.18 6.76
CA PHE A 74 -16.91 -6.45 6.34
C PHE A 74 -15.62 -6.78 7.13
N ALA A 75 -15.66 -7.71 8.09
CA ALA A 75 -14.58 -7.96 9.03
C ALA A 75 -13.87 -9.29 8.76
N THR A 76 -12.89 -9.30 7.85
CA THR A 76 -11.76 -10.25 7.76
C THR A 76 -10.99 -9.88 6.51
N VAL A 77 -9.65 -9.89 6.54
CA VAL A 77 -8.75 -9.76 5.38
C VAL A 77 -9.42 -10.38 4.15
N GLN A 78 -10.07 -9.56 3.31
CA GLN A 78 -11.03 -10.10 2.37
C GLN A 78 -10.25 -10.87 1.31
N ASN A 79 -10.84 -11.99 0.85
CA ASN A 79 -10.26 -12.83 -0.20
C ASN A 79 -10.20 -12.01 -1.51
N LYS A 80 -9.16 -11.18 -1.64
CA LYS A 80 -9.05 -10.11 -2.63
C LYS A 80 -7.62 -10.03 -3.16
N SER A 81 -7.48 -9.35 -4.29
CA SER A 81 -6.18 -8.97 -4.79
C SER A 81 -5.85 -7.55 -4.35
N TYR A 82 -4.59 -7.32 -4.00
CA TYR A 82 -4.07 -6.00 -3.65
C TYR A 82 -2.89 -5.70 -4.57
N LEU A 83 -2.85 -4.49 -5.10
CA LEU A 83 -1.71 -3.94 -5.82
C LEU A 83 -0.89 -3.12 -4.84
N ILE A 84 0.32 -3.57 -4.59
CA ILE A 84 1.31 -2.91 -3.74
C ILE A 84 2.17 -2.04 -4.66
N LYS A 85 2.25 -0.75 -4.37
CA LYS A 85 3.07 0.22 -5.10
C LYS A 85 4.02 0.88 -4.12
N GLY A 86 5.23 1.15 -4.60
CA GLY A 86 6.22 1.99 -3.92
C GLY A 86 6.89 2.89 -4.94
N SER A 87 7.28 4.08 -4.50
CA SER A 87 8.02 5.01 -5.34
C SER A 87 8.89 5.92 -4.50
N GLN A 88 10.07 6.25 -5.03
CA GLN A 88 10.91 7.32 -4.54
C GLN A 88 11.21 8.25 -5.71
N ALA A 89 10.91 9.54 -5.52
CA ALA A 89 11.01 10.53 -6.58
C ALA A 89 12.38 10.49 -7.26
N LEU A 90 12.38 10.47 -8.60
CA LEU A 90 13.56 10.39 -9.46
C LEU A 90 14.42 9.11 -9.32
N ILE A 91 14.22 8.27 -8.30
CA ILE A 91 15.04 7.08 -8.07
C ILE A 91 14.36 5.83 -8.61
N TRP A 92 13.13 5.52 -8.18
CA TRP A 92 12.48 4.27 -8.54
C TRP A 92 10.96 4.29 -8.44
N ASN A 93 10.32 3.42 -9.22
CA ASN A 93 8.91 3.04 -9.08
C ASN A 93 8.81 1.53 -9.17
N ALA A 94 8.11 0.89 -8.24
CA ALA A 94 7.89 -0.54 -8.25
C ALA A 94 6.47 -0.90 -7.83
N SER A 95 6.00 -2.03 -8.33
CA SER A 95 4.71 -2.58 -7.95
C SER A 95 4.65 -4.08 -8.11
N PHE A 96 3.81 -4.74 -7.32
CA PHE A 96 3.43 -6.13 -7.55
C PHE A 96 2.03 -6.38 -6.98
N LYS A 97 1.38 -7.42 -7.49
CA LYS A 97 0.08 -7.87 -6.97
C LYS A 97 0.26 -9.01 -6.00
N ILE A 98 -0.57 -9.00 -4.96
CA ILE A 98 -0.79 -10.15 -4.09
C ILE A 98 -2.24 -10.59 -4.18
N LEU A 99 -2.47 -11.89 -4.07
CA LEU A 99 -3.77 -12.47 -3.80
C LEU A 99 -3.76 -12.95 -2.37
N VAL A 100 -4.69 -12.44 -1.56
CA VAL A 100 -4.83 -12.85 -0.17
C VAL A 100 -6.06 -13.72 -0.04
N ASN A 101 -5.93 -14.84 0.65
CA ASN A 101 -7.04 -15.70 1.05
C ASN A 101 -6.81 -16.20 2.47
N ASN A 102 -7.82 -16.06 3.34
CA ASN A 102 -7.76 -16.49 4.74
C ASN A 102 -6.49 -15.98 5.47
N LYS A 103 -6.22 -14.68 5.35
CA LYS A 103 -5.04 -14.01 5.93
C LYS A 103 -3.69 -14.57 5.43
N LEU A 104 -3.65 -15.24 4.28
CA LEU A 104 -2.43 -15.74 3.65
C LEU A 104 -2.30 -15.21 2.23
N ILE A 105 -1.10 -14.81 1.83
CA ILE A 105 -0.74 -14.50 0.46
C ILE A 105 -0.62 -15.82 -0.31
N THR A 106 -1.63 -16.14 -1.11
CA THR A 106 -1.68 -17.37 -1.90
C THR A 106 -0.96 -17.25 -3.23
N LYS A 107 -0.82 -16.02 -3.74
CA LYS A 107 -0.11 -15.71 -4.97
C LYS A 107 0.53 -14.34 -4.88
N ALA A 108 1.73 -14.21 -5.45
CA ALA A 108 2.36 -12.94 -5.77
C ALA A 108 2.67 -12.92 -7.27
N SER A 109 2.29 -11.86 -7.98
CA SER A 109 2.46 -11.77 -9.44
C SER A 109 2.58 -10.32 -9.93
N ASP A 110 2.69 -10.15 -11.25
CA ASP A 110 2.69 -8.85 -11.94
C ASP A 110 3.75 -7.87 -11.41
N ALA A 111 4.93 -8.38 -11.07
CA ALA A 111 6.04 -7.55 -10.64
C ALA A 111 6.50 -6.60 -11.75
N LYS A 112 6.61 -5.32 -11.40
CA LYS A 112 7.13 -4.25 -12.24
C LYS A 112 8.08 -3.42 -11.40
N ALA A 113 9.22 -3.06 -11.97
CA ALA A 113 10.17 -2.13 -11.39
C ALA A 113 10.75 -1.27 -12.50
N SER A 114 10.94 0.02 -12.23
CA SER A 114 11.49 0.99 -13.16
C SER A 114 12.27 2.06 -12.40
N SER A 115 13.15 2.77 -13.10
CA SER A 115 13.89 3.91 -12.56
C SER A 115 13.77 5.08 -13.53
N PRO A 116 13.37 6.29 -13.08
CA PRO A 116 13.30 7.46 -13.96
C PRO A 116 14.68 7.95 -14.47
N THR A 117 15.73 7.77 -13.66
CA THR A 117 17.09 8.31 -13.92
C THR A 117 18.14 7.21 -14.08
N GLY A 118 17.70 5.96 -14.26
CA GLY A 118 18.58 4.81 -14.30
C GLY A 118 17.96 3.61 -14.99
N ARG A 119 18.60 2.47 -14.83
CA ARG A 119 18.18 1.20 -15.42
C ARG A 119 17.92 0.18 -14.33
N VAL A 120 16.75 -0.46 -14.37
CA VAL A 120 16.54 -1.72 -13.64
C VAL A 120 17.16 -2.85 -14.46
N TYR A 121 18.13 -3.55 -13.90
CA TYR A 121 18.81 -4.66 -14.59
C TYR A 121 18.58 -6.02 -13.91
N TYR A 122 17.96 -6.02 -12.73
CA TYR A 122 17.54 -7.21 -12.02
C TYR A 122 16.21 -6.94 -11.32
N SER A 123 15.31 -7.92 -11.34
CA SER A 123 14.04 -7.89 -10.63
C SER A 123 13.61 -9.32 -10.30
N LYS A 124 13.20 -9.56 -9.06
CA LYS A 124 12.75 -10.86 -8.58
C LYS A 124 11.64 -10.72 -7.56
N LEU A 125 10.49 -11.31 -7.89
CA LEU A 125 9.37 -11.45 -6.97
C LEU A 125 9.47 -12.79 -6.23
N LYS A 126 9.30 -12.76 -4.91
CA LYS A 126 9.36 -13.93 -4.04
C LYS A 126 8.15 -13.96 -3.10
N LEU A 127 7.41 -15.06 -3.13
CA LEU A 127 6.46 -15.43 -2.09
C LEU A 127 7.19 -16.33 -1.08
N PHE A 128 7.14 -15.99 0.20
CA PHE A 128 7.77 -16.79 1.25
C PHE A 128 6.92 -18.01 1.59
N SER A 129 7.57 -19.09 2.05
CA SER A 129 6.92 -20.38 2.37
C SER A 129 5.82 -20.25 3.43
N THR A 130 5.96 -19.32 4.37
CA THR A 130 4.96 -19.00 5.39
C THR A 130 3.67 -18.40 4.82
N LYS A 131 3.69 -17.95 3.55
CA LYS A 131 2.58 -17.26 2.88
C LYS A 131 2.09 -16.02 3.62
N LYS A 132 2.87 -15.47 4.55
CA LYS A 132 2.58 -14.21 5.23
C LYS A 132 3.32 -13.02 4.65
N LYS A 133 4.28 -13.28 3.76
CA LYS A 133 5.20 -12.27 3.23
C LYS A 133 5.42 -12.48 1.74
N ALA A 134 5.40 -11.40 0.98
CA ALA A 134 5.87 -11.35 -0.40
C ALA A 134 6.80 -10.15 -0.59
N SER A 135 7.86 -10.32 -1.37
CA SER A 135 8.89 -9.30 -1.58
C SER A 135 9.27 -9.22 -3.05
N LEU A 136 9.34 -7.99 -3.56
CA LEU A 136 9.92 -7.66 -4.85
C LEU A 136 11.28 -7.01 -4.61
N GLU A 137 12.35 -7.73 -4.94
CA GLU A 137 13.71 -7.21 -4.94
C GLU A 137 14.09 -6.77 -6.35
N PHE A 138 14.70 -5.59 -6.49
CA PHE A 138 15.22 -5.11 -7.76
C PHE A 138 16.52 -4.33 -7.57
N LYS A 139 17.34 -4.30 -8.61
CA LYS A 139 18.58 -3.54 -8.63
C LYS A 139 18.54 -2.48 -9.71
N ILE A 140 18.93 -1.27 -9.33
CA ILE A 140 18.95 -0.10 -10.18
C ILE A 140 20.39 0.34 -10.33
N ASP A 141 20.81 0.52 -11.57
CA ASP A 141 22.04 1.20 -11.91
C ASP A 141 21.68 2.65 -12.28
N GLN A 142 22.07 3.60 -11.43
CA GLN A 142 21.82 5.02 -11.65
C GLN A 142 23.05 5.69 -12.22
N TRP A 143 22.83 6.62 -13.16
CA TRP A 143 23.91 7.43 -13.73
C TRP A 143 24.69 8.20 -12.65
N ILE A 144 24.00 8.61 -11.58
CA ILE A 144 24.58 9.26 -10.41
C ILE A 144 24.18 8.45 -9.17
N GLY A 145 25.16 8.02 -8.37
CA GLY A 145 24.91 7.27 -7.12
C GLY A 145 25.05 5.75 -7.22
N GLY A 146 25.42 5.22 -8.38
CA GLY A 146 25.82 3.82 -8.56
C GLY A 146 24.67 2.81 -8.46
N VAL A 147 25.04 1.57 -8.13
CA VAL A 147 24.10 0.47 -8.02
C VAL A 147 23.41 0.47 -6.66
N ARG A 148 22.08 0.51 -6.68
CA ARG A 148 21.22 0.37 -5.49
C ARG A 148 20.41 -0.92 -5.57
N THR A 149 20.32 -1.63 -4.46
CA THR A 149 19.36 -2.74 -4.30
C THR A 149 18.20 -2.21 -3.48
N VAL A 150 16.98 -2.42 -3.96
CA VAL A 150 15.76 -2.01 -3.28
C VAL A 150 14.85 -3.24 -3.14
N GLN A 151 14.17 -3.34 -2.01
CA GLN A 151 13.15 -4.35 -1.76
C GLN A 151 11.85 -3.68 -1.37
N LEU A 152 10.77 -3.94 -2.12
CA LEU A 152 9.41 -3.60 -1.73
C LEU A 152 8.75 -4.84 -1.13
N VAL A 153 8.21 -4.74 0.09
CA VAL A 153 7.76 -5.88 0.87
C VAL A 153 6.34 -5.69 1.32
N SER A 154 5.53 -6.75 1.24
CA SER A 154 4.20 -6.83 1.83
C SER A 154 4.17 -7.95 2.86
N THR A 155 3.57 -7.69 4.03
CA THR A 155 3.46 -8.63 5.14
C THR A 155 2.06 -8.59 5.74
N ILE A 156 1.44 -9.75 5.91
CA ILE A 156 0.18 -9.88 6.66
C ILE A 156 0.52 -10.09 8.14
N SER A 157 0.09 -9.15 8.99
CA SER A 157 0.22 -9.24 10.45
C SER A 157 -1.16 -9.03 11.08
N GLY A 158 -1.68 -10.06 11.75
CA GLY A 158 -3.04 -10.03 12.30
C GLY A 158 -4.09 -9.78 11.20
N ASN A 159 -4.80 -8.66 11.32
CA ASN A 159 -5.80 -8.18 10.35
C ASN A 159 -5.27 -7.06 9.44
N ASN A 160 -3.97 -6.76 9.48
CA ASN A 160 -3.38 -5.64 8.74
C ASN A 160 -2.47 -6.14 7.63
N LEU A 161 -2.38 -5.35 6.56
CA LEU A 161 -1.39 -5.50 5.51
C LEU A 161 -0.33 -4.41 5.67
N ILE A 162 0.89 -4.81 6.03
CA ILE A 162 2.00 -3.91 6.27
C ILE A 162 2.89 -3.90 5.02
N VAL A 163 3.19 -2.72 4.52
CA VAL A 163 4.11 -2.50 3.41
C VAL A 163 5.35 -1.80 3.94
N THR A 164 6.52 -2.32 3.58
CA THR A 164 7.81 -1.72 3.92
C THR A 164 8.68 -1.67 2.67
N HIS A 165 9.74 -0.88 2.73
CA HIS A 165 10.81 -0.92 1.75
C HIS A 165 12.17 -0.96 2.45
N ASN A 166 13.17 -1.55 1.79
CA ASN A 166 14.57 -1.55 2.21
C ASN A 166 15.47 -1.21 1.02
#